data_AF-F5LPA1-F1
#
_entry.id   AF-F5LPA1-F1
#
_cell.length_a   1.000
_cell.length_b   1.000
_cell.length_c   1.000
_cell.angle_alpha   90.00
_cell.angle_beta   90.00
_cell.angle_gamma   90.00
#
_symmetry.space_group_name_H-M   'P 1'
#
loop_
_entity.id
_entity.type
_entity.pdbx_description
1 polymer ?
#
loop_
_entity_poly.entity_id
_entity_poly.type
_entity_poly.pdbx_seq_one_letter_code
_entity_poly.pdbx_strand_id
1 'polypeptide(L)'
;MSSETKRVLNVIQLIVEIGIIIGYVVGLIPFGFLWSGGWVVPLVFVSAVIGLINSNRTLLPAVVNIVLAFLSYIPLVGYVTRIVGLLVSAYNISLIRRDQY
;
A
#
# COMPACT_ATOMS: atom_id res chain seq x y z
N MET A 1 -4.95 -8.49 -21.67
CA MET A 1 -4.03 -7.36 -21.44
C MET A 1 -2.72 -7.63 -22.15
N SER A 2 -2.20 -6.65 -22.90
CA SER A 2 -0.88 -6.76 -23.50
C SER A 2 0.21 -6.75 -22.41
N SER A 3 1.37 -7.32 -22.72
CA SER A 3 2.52 -7.37 -21.80
C SER A 3 2.95 -5.97 -21.34
N GLU A 4 2.87 -4.98 -22.24
CA GLU A 4 3.20 -3.60 -21.94
C GLU A 4 2.23 -2.96 -20.94
N THR A 5 0.91 -3.18 -21.08
CA THR A 5 -0.08 -2.68 -20.12
C THR A 5 0.17 -3.26 -18.72
N LYS A 6 0.50 -4.56 -18.62
CA LYS A 6 0.86 -5.21 -17.34
C LYS A 6 2.07 -4.56 -16.70
N ARG A 7 3.11 -4.30 -17.51
CA ARG A 7 4.34 -3.66 -17.04
C ARG A 7 4.08 -2.24 -16.52
N VAL A 8 3.30 -1.45 -17.23
CA VAL A 8 2.93 -0.08 -16.83
C VAL A 8 2.14 -0.10 -15.52
N LEU A 9 1.14 -0.97 -15.40
CA LEU A 9 0.37 -1.11 -14.15
C LEU A 9 1.25 -1.52 -12.97
N ASN A 10 2.20 -2.44 -13.16
CA ASN A 10 3.15 -2.81 -12.11
C ASN A 10 4.04 -1.64 -11.69
N VAL A 11 4.48 -0.78 -12.62
CA VAL A 11 5.26 0.43 -12.30
C VAL A 11 4.42 1.43 -11.52
N ILE A 12 3.18 1.68 -11.94
CA ILE A 12 2.25 2.56 -11.23
C ILE A 12 2.00 2.02 -9.82
N GLN A 13 1.75 0.72 -9.70
CA GLN A 13 1.52 0.08 -8.40
C GLN A 13 2.74 0.19 -7.49
N LEU A 14 3.95 0.05 -8.03
CA LEU A 14 5.18 0.26 -7.27
C LEU A 14 5.27 1.68 -6.71
N ILE A 15 4.94 2.70 -7.51
CA ILE A 15 4.92 4.10 -7.05
C ILE A 15 3.88 4.30 -5.94
N VAL A 16 2.70 3.70 -6.09
CA VAL A 16 1.64 3.72 -5.08
C VAL A 16 2.11 3.09 -3.76
N GLU A 17 2.76 1.93 -3.81
CA GLU A 17 3.31 1.27 -2.61
C GLU A 17 4.41 2.08 -1.93
N ILE A 18 5.27 2.75 -2.70
CA ILE A 18 6.28 3.68 -2.14
C ILE A 18 5.59 4.84 -1.42
N GLY A 19 4.53 5.41 -2.03
CA GLY A 19 3.69 6.41 -1.38
C GLY A 19 3.14 5.93 -0.05
N ILE A 20 2.50 4.75 -0.03
CA ILE A 20 1.94 4.15 1.19
C ILE A 20 3.01 4.01 2.28
N ILE A 21 4.21 3.54 1.94
CA ILE A 21 5.34 3.43 2.88
C ILE A 21 5.69 4.80 3.47
N ILE A 22 5.86 5.82 2.63
CA ILE A 22 6.14 7.18 3.08
C ILE A 22 5.04 7.66 4.02
N GLY A 23 3.78 7.38 3.71
CA GLY A 23 2.64 7.82 4.51
C GLY A 23 2.55 7.13 5.87
N TYR A 24 2.88 5.84 5.93
CA TYR A 24 3.01 5.14 7.20
C TYR A 24 4.19 5.66 8.04
N VAL A 25 5.34 5.97 7.42
CA VAL A 25 6.47 6.60 8.12
C VAL A 25 6.08 7.97 8.69
N VAL A 26 5.45 8.83 7.88
CA VAL A 26 4.93 10.14 8.34
C VAL A 26 3.90 9.95 9.45
N GLY A 27 3.07 8.92 9.36
CA GLY A 27 2.07 8.59 10.38
C GLY A 27 2.67 8.14 11.72
N LEU A 28 3.96 7.81 11.80
CA LEU A 28 4.65 7.56 13.08
C LEU A 28 5.02 8.86 13.81
N ILE A 29 5.01 10.00 13.12
CA ILE A 29 5.17 11.31 13.76
C ILE A 29 3.89 11.62 14.53
N PRO A 30 3.96 12.07 15.79
CA PRO A 30 2.79 12.54 16.54
C PRO A 30 1.96 13.53 15.71
N PHE A 31 0.64 13.33 15.63
CA PHE A 31 -0.31 14.08 14.79
C PHE A 31 -0.14 13.98 13.27
N GLY A 32 0.97 13.43 12.77
CA GLY A 32 1.21 13.20 11.33
C GLY A 32 0.21 12.21 10.71
N PHE A 33 -0.37 11.32 11.51
CA PHE A 33 -1.32 10.29 11.06
C PHE A 33 -2.63 10.85 10.51
N LEU A 34 -3.09 12.01 10.98
CA LEU A 34 -4.32 12.63 10.47
C LEU A 34 -4.13 13.10 9.04
N TRP A 35 -2.98 13.72 8.77
CA TRP A 35 -2.61 14.17 7.44
C TRP A 35 -2.25 13.01 6.53
N SER A 36 -1.43 12.06 7.02
CA SER A 36 -1.01 10.92 6.20
C SER A 36 -2.14 9.97 5.88
N GLY A 37 -3.06 9.73 6.82
CA GLY A 37 -4.24 8.89 6.60
C GLY A 37 -5.12 9.40 5.44
N GLY A 38 -5.22 10.73 5.27
CA GLY A 38 -6.02 11.33 4.20
C GLY A 38 -5.62 10.91 2.79
N TRP A 39 -4.35 10.52 2.59
CA TRP A 39 -3.85 10.06 1.30
C TRP A 39 -3.37 8.59 1.31
N VAL A 40 -2.99 8.01 2.45
CA VAL A 40 -2.67 6.58 2.57
C VAL A 40 -3.89 5.73 2.27
N VAL A 41 -5.07 6.08 2.83
CA VAL A 41 -6.32 5.33 2.60
C VAL A 41 -6.66 5.23 1.11
N PRO A 42 -6.75 6.33 0.33
CA PRO A 42 -7.04 6.21 -1.09
C PRO A 42 -5.94 5.45 -1.85
N LEU A 43 -4.66 5.58 -1.48
CA LEU A 43 -3.58 4.83 -2.14
C LEU A 43 -3.67 3.32 -1.93
N VAL A 44 -4.03 2.84 -0.73
CA VAL A 44 -4.20 1.39 -0.49
C VAL A 44 -5.38 0.82 -1.30
N PHE A 45 -6.44 1.60 -1.51
CA PHE A 45 -7.52 1.24 -2.44
C PHE A 45 -7.05 1.18 -3.88
N VAL A 46 -6.27 2.17 -4.34
CA VAL A 46 -5.69 2.16 -5.69
C VAL A 46 -4.80 0.93 -5.89
N SER A 47 -3.95 0.58 -4.91
CA SER A 47 -3.13 -0.63 -5.00
C SER A 47 -3.99 -1.90 -5.10
N ALA A 48 -5.05 -2.01 -4.31
CA ALA A 48 -5.96 -3.15 -4.37
C ALA A 48 -6.67 -3.27 -5.74
N VAL A 49 -7.15 -2.15 -6.29
CA VAL A 49 -7.78 -2.11 -7.62
C VAL A 49 -6.79 -2.52 -8.71
N ILE A 50 -5.56 -1.99 -8.68
CA ILE A 50 -4.52 -2.39 -9.64
C ILE A 50 -4.21 -3.89 -9.51
N GLY A 51 -4.07 -4.39 -8.28
CA GLY A 51 -3.83 -5.81 -8.02
C GLY A 51 -4.94 -6.72 -8.54
N LEU A 52 -6.21 -6.29 -8.40
CA LEU A 52 -7.37 -6.98 -8.94
C LEU A 52 -7.34 -7.03 -10.48
N ILE A 53 -7.14 -5.87 -11.13
CA ILE A 53 -7.12 -5.75 -12.59
C ILE A 53 -5.96 -6.54 -13.18
N ASN A 54 -4.77 -6.43 -12.59
CA ASN A 54 -3.58 -7.10 -13.08
C ASN A 54 -3.57 -8.59 -12.74
N SER A 55 -4.45 -9.03 -11.82
CA SER A 55 -4.51 -10.39 -11.29
C SER A 55 -3.15 -10.89 -10.80
N ASN A 56 -2.38 -9.98 -10.18
CA ASN A 56 -1.08 -10.28 -9.60
C ASN A 56 -1.26 -10.70 -8.13
N ARG A 57 -0.19 -11.15 -7.47
CA ARG A 57 -0.27 -11.69 -6.10
C ARG A 57 -0.45 -10.62 -5.01
N THR A 58 -0.63 -9.35 -5.37
CA THR A 58 -0.64 -8.21 -4.45
C THR A 58 -2.03 -7.86 -3.90
N LEU A 59 -3.11 -8.43 -4.47
CA LEU A 59 -4.47 -8.09 -4.07
C LEU A 59 -4.72 -8.36 -2.58
N LEU A 60 -4.38 -9.57 -2.12
CA LEU A 60 -4.64 -9.96 -0.73
C LEU A 60 -3.86 -9.07 0.27
N PRO A 61 -2.54 -8.85 0.13
CA PRO A 61 -1.83 -7.90 0.98
C PRO A 61 -2.36 -6.46 0.88
N ALA A 62 -2.80 -6.01 -0.31
CA ALA A 62 -3.40 -4.68 -0.46
C ALA A 62 -4.71 -4.54 0.33
N VAL A 63 -5.56 -5.57 0.32
CA VAL A 63 -6.79 -5.61 1.14
C VAL A 63 -6.48 -5.60 2.63
N VAL A 64 -5.46 -6.34 3.08
CA VAL A 64 -4.97 -6.25 4.47
C VAL A 64 -4.54 -4.83 4.79
N ASN A 65 -3.84 -4.17 3.87
CA ASN A 65 -3.40 -2.79 4.02
C ASN A 65 -4.55 -1.79 4.11
N ILE A 66 -5.68 -2.02 3.44
CA ILE A 66 -6.91 -1.23 3.62
C ILE A 66 -7.37 -1.28 5.07
N VAL A 67 -7.48 -2.49 5.65
CA VAL A 67 -7.90 -2.66 7.05
C VAL A 67 -6.92 -1.98 8.00
N LEU A 68 -5.61 -2.17 7.78
CA LEU A 68 -4.57 -1.54 8.61
C LEU A 68 -4.59 -0.02 8.53
N ALA A 69 -4.85 0.55 7.35
CA ALA A 69 -4.96 1.99 7.15
C ALA A 69 -6.14 2.59 7.95
N PHE A 70 -7.30 1.93 7.99
CA PHE A 70 -8.41 2.38 8.82
C PHE A 70 -8.11 2.25 10.32
N LEU A 71 -7.52 1.13 10.75
CA LEU A 71 -7.11 0.94 12.15
C LEU A 71 -6.02 1.93 12.57
N SER A 72 -5.26 2.48 11.62
CA SER A 72 -4.22 3.47 11.87
C SER A 72 -4.74 4.83 12.38
N TYR A 73 -6.04 5.10 12.32
CA TYR A 73 -6.64 6.30 12.93
C TYR A 73 -6.75 6.21 14.45
N ILE A 74 -6.62 5.01 15.02
CA ILE A 74 -6.60 4.83 16.48
C ILE A 74 -5.22 5.27 16.98
N PRO A 75 -5.09 6.21 17.95
CA PRO A 75 -3.80 6.78 18.30
C PRO A 75 -2.74 5.77 18.76
N LEU A 76 -3.07 4.91 19.73
CA LEU A 76 -2.12 3.94 20.30
C LEU A 76 -1.96 2.70 19.42
N VAL A 77 -3.08 2.08 19.02
CA VAL A 77 -3.08 0.89 18.14
C VAL A 77 -2.49 1.22 16.78
N GLY A 78 -2.68 2.46 16.31
CA GLY A 78 -2.25 2.91 15.01
C GLY A 78 -0.75 2.89 14.81
N TYR A 79 0.06 3.06 15.85
CA TYR A 79 1.51 2.87 15.71
C TYR A 79 1.86 1.45 15.25
N VAL A 80 1.24 0.45 15.86
CA VAL A 80 1.44 -0.95 15.50
C VAL A 80 0.94 -1.21 14.09
N THR A 81 -0.27 -0.74 13.75
CA THR A 81 -0.84 -1.00 12.41
C THR A 81 -0.09 -0.28 11.30
N ARG A 82 0.51 0.89 11.55
CA ARG A 82 1.38 1.59 10.58
C ARG A 82 2.67 0.82 10.34
N ILE A 83 3.30 0.28 11.40
CA ILE A 83 4.50 -0.55 11.26
C ILE A 83 4.18 -1.81 10.46
N VAL A 84 3.09 -2.50 10.80
CA VAL A 84 2.66 -3.69 10.06
C VAL A 84 2.31 -3.33 8.61
N GLY A 85 1.61 -2.22 8.38
CA GLY A 85 1.26 -1.76 7.05
C GLY A 85 2.47 -1.41 6.19
N LEU A 86 3.52 -0.84 6.78
CA LEU A 86 4.80 -0.61 6.12
C LEU A 86 5.44 -1.93 5.66
N LEU A 87 5.45 -2.95 6.53
CA LEU A 87 5.96 -4.27 6.19
C LEU A 87 5.13 -4.94 5.09
N VAL A 88 3.80 -4.81 5.13
CA VAL A 88 2.89 -5.32 4.11
C VAL A 88 3.15 -4.64 2.76
N SER A 89 3.33 -3.32 2.73
CA SER A 89 3.69 -2.60 1.49
C SER A 89 5.06 -2.99 0.96
N ALA A 90 6.06 -3.17 1.84
CA ALA A 90 7.37 -3.67 1.43
C ALA A 90 7.28 -5.09 0.84
N TYR A 91 6.43 -5.94 1.40
CA TYR A 91 6.13 -7.26 0.84
C TYR A 91 5.45 -7.16 -0.52
N ASN A 92 4.48 -6.25 -0.70
CA ASN A 92 3.86 -6.00 -2.01
C ASN A 92 4.87 -5.57 -3.07
N ILE A 93 5.80 -4.69 -2.74
CA ILE A 93 6.90 -4.32 -3.65
C ILE A 93 7.70 -5.54 -4.09
N SER A 94 7.98 -6.48 -3.17
CA SER A 94 8.70 -7.71 -3.51
C SER A 94 7.91 -8.62 -4.47
N LEU A 95 6.58 -8.65 -4.35
CA LEU A 95 5.69 -9.40 -5.25
C LEU A 95 5.64 -8.75 -6.64
N ILE A 96 5.47 -7.42 -6.70
CA ILE A 96 5.46 -6.67 -7.97
C ILE A 96 6.76 -6.91 -8.75
N ARG A 97 7.91 -6.87 -8.07
CA ARG A 97 9.21 -7.14 -8.71
C ARG A 97 9.32 -8.55 -9.26
N ARG A 98 8.76 -9.55 -8.57
CA ARG A 98 8.75 -10.94 -9.05
C ARG A 98 7.84 -11.13 -10.26
N ASP A 99 6.76 -10.38 -10.37
CA ASP A 99 5.85 -10.42 -11.52
C ASP A 99 6.33 -9.57 -12.72
N GLN A 100 7.44 -8.84 -12.59
CA GLN A 100 8.08 -8.09 -13.68
C GLN A 100 9.15 -8.89 -14.46
N TYR A 101 9.60 -10.03 -13.92
CA TYR A 101 10.53 -10.97 -14.56
C TYR A 101 9.81 -12.25 -14.95
#